data_AF-A0AAE1N1A2-F1
#
_entry.id   AF-A0AAE1N1A2-F1
#
_cell.length_a   1.000
_cell.length_b   1.000
_cell.length_c   1.000
_cell.angle_alpha   90.00
_cell.angle_beta   90.00
_cell.angle_gamma   90.00
#
_symmetry.space_group_name_H-M   'P 1'
#
loop_
_entity.id
_entity.type
_entity.pdbx_description
1 polymer ?
#
loop_
_entity_poly.entity_id
_entity_poly.type
_entity_poly.pdbx_seq_one_letter_code
_entity_poly.pdbx_strand_id
1 'polypeptide(L)'
;MKDLFSKKHKLQEAETVALTQQCSAIIQTKLPPKLKDPGSFSIPCVIGNVNMGKALCDLGASINLMPLSVSKALGIKEMKPTMMTLQLADRSIKKPEGVIEDVLVKVDKFIFSVDFVVLNMEEDAELPLLLGRPFLAIARAVIDVAAGKMEF
;
A
#
# COMPACT_ATOMS: atom_id res chain seq x y z
N MET A 1 -13.55 -34.35 19.04
CA MET A 1 -12.86 -35.32 18.17
C MET A 1 -11.43 -35.36 18.63
N LYS A 2 -11.19 -36.27 19.57
CA LYS A 2 -9.88 -36.55 20.15
C LYS A 2 -9.10 -37.43 19.17
N ASP A 3 -7.78 -37.45 19.37
CA ASP A 3 -6.84 -38.47 18.89
C ASP A 3 -6.30 -38.27 17.47
N LEU A 4 -5.10 -37.69 17.37
CA LEU A 4 -4.11 -38.13 16.38
C LEU A 4 -2.67 -37.77 16.79
N PHE A 5 -2.26 -38.15 18.01
CA PHE A 5 -0.83 -38.31 18.29
C PHE A 5 -0.51 -39.80 18.30
N SER A 6 0.42 -40.21 17.42
CA SER A 6 1.52 -41.16 17.69
C SER A 6 1.89 -42.00 16.47
N LYS A 7 2.89 -41.57 15.69
CA LYS A 7 3.85 -42.49 15.03
C LYS A 7 5.22 -41.82 14.91
N LYS A 8 6.09 -42.05 15.91
CA LYS A 8 7.52 -41.78 15.80
C LYS A 8 8.14 -42.82 14.86
N HIS A 9 8.31 -42.48 13.59
CA HIS A 9 9.16 -43.26 12.70
C HIS A 9 10.62 -42.98 13.06
N LYS A 10 11.36 -44.03 13.42
CA LYS A 10 12.81 -43.99 13.60
C LYS A 10 13.45 -43.64 12.25
N LEU A 11 14.18 -42.53 12.20
CA LEU A 11 14.99 -42.11 11.06
C LEU A 11 16.15 -43.11 10.87
N GLN A 12 16.14 -43.82 9.74
CA GLN A 12 17.30 -44.55 9.23
C GLN A 12 18.29 -43.54 8.59
N GLU A 13 19.56 -43.81 8.86
CA GLU A 13 20.84 -43.26 8.34
C GLU A 13 20.82 -41.96 7.53
N ALA A 14 21.60 -40.98 8.03
CA ALA A 14 21.76 -39.66 7.44
C ALA A 14 22.71 -39.68 6.23
N GLU A 15 22.16 -39.50 5.03
CA GLU A 15 22.91 -39.19 3.83
C GLU A 15 23.18 -37.68 3.77
N THR A 16 24.44 -37.27 3.62
CA THR A 16 24.81 -35.84 3.57
C THR A 16 24.73 -35.35 2.14
N VAL A 17 23.68 -34.57 1.84
CA VAL A 17 23.47 -33.95 0.52
C VAL A 17 23.83 -32.46 0.59
N ALA A 18 24.62 -31.96 -0.36
CA ALA A 18 24.92 -30.53 -0.47
C ALA A 18 23.67 -29.78 -0.95
N LEU A 19 23.13 -28.89 -0.10
CA LEU A 19 21.91 -28.16 -0.37
C LEU A 19 22.21 -26.76 -0.93
N THR A 20 21.40 -26.32 -1.89
CA THR A 20 21.36 -24.93 -2.32
C THR A 20 20.67 -24.06 -1.24
N GLN A 21 20.92 -22.75 -1.23
CA GLN A 21 20.34 -21.82 -0.25
C GLN A 21 18.81 -21.92 -0.16
N GLN A 22 18.14 -22.13 -1.29
CA GLN A 22 16.68 -22.32 -1.35
C GLN A 22 16.22 -23.61 -0.65
N CYS A 23 16.97 -24.72 -0.76
CA CYS A 23 16.64 -25.97 -0.07
C CYS A 23 16.99 -25.93 1.43
N SER A 24 17.98 -25.14 1.84
CA SER A 24 18.33 -24.98 3.26
C SER A 24 17.22 -24.33 4.08
N ALA A 25 16.48 -23.37 3.50
CA ALA A 25 15.36 -22.72 4.19
C ALA A 25 14.18 -23.67 4.42
N ILE A 26 13.98 -24.63 3.52
CA ILE A 26 12.90 -25.64 3.58
C ILE A 26 13.22 -26.72 4.63
N ILE A 27 14.50 -27.07 4.81
CA ILE A 27 14.97 -28.13 5.71
C ILE A 27 15.28 -27.61 7.13
N GLN A 28 15.40 -26.29 7.34
CA GLN A 28 15.42 -25.74 8.69
C GLN A 28 14.13 -26.12 9.42
N THR A 29 14.23 -27.07 10.33
CA THR A 29 13.18 -27.64 11.17
C THR A 29 12.54 -26.62 12.14
N LYS A 30 12.83 -25.32 11.98
CA LYS A 30 12.30 -24.23 12.77
C LYS A 30 11.43 -23.36 11.87
N LEU A 31 10.16 -23.24 12.25
CA LEU A 31 9.23 -22.31 11.60
C LEU A 31 9.80 -20.88 11.67
N PRO A 32 9.67 -20.08 10.60
CA PRO A 32 10.09 -18.68 10.64
C PRO A 32 9.37 -17.93 11.77
N PRO A 33 10.06 -16.99 12.44
CA PRO A 33 9.45 -16.24 13.54
C PRO A 33 8.31 -15.37 13.01
N LYS A 34 7.21 -15.28 13.78
CA LYS A 34 6.16 -14.30 13.52
C LYS A 34 6.71 -12.91 13.80
N LEU A 35 6.63 -12.00 12.83
CA LEU A 35 6.98 -10.60 13.00
C LEU A 35 5.77 -9.79 13.48
N LYS A 36 6.03 -8.67 14.14
CA LYS A 36 4.99 -7.70 14.49
C LYS A 36 4.58 -6.91 13.25
N ASP A 37 3.38 -6.35 13.28
CA ASP A 37 2.92 -5.42 12.26
C ASP A 37 3.76 -4.12 12.31
N PRO A 38 4.39 -3.70 11.21
CA PRO A 38 5.09 -2.42 11.14
C PRO A 38 4.14 -1.22 11.08
N GLY A 39 2.85 -1.42 10.83
CA GLY A 39 1.86 -0.36 10.65
C GLY A 39 1.78 0.11 9.19
N SER A 40 1.26 1.33 9.00
CA SER A 40 1.03 1.89 7.67
C SER A 40 2.28 2.54 7.07
N PHE A 41 2.43 2.43 5.76
CA PHE A 41 3.46 3.13 5.01
C PHE A 41 2.91 4.48 4.56
N SER A 42 3.67 5.54 4.82
CA SER A 42 3.29 6.89 4.40
C SER A 42 4.49 7.70 3.98
N ILE A 43 4.28 8.67 3.09
CA ILE A 43 5.33 9.53 2.56
C ILE A 43 4.98 11.00 2.63
N PRO A 44 5.94 11.88 2.93
CA PRO A 44 5.71 13.30 2.77
C PRO A 44 5.46 13.64 1.30
N CYS A 45 4.43 14.44 1.04
CA CYS A 45 4.17 14.91 -0.32
C CYS A 45 3.76 16.37 -0.35
N VAL A 46 4.01 17.01 -1.48
CA VAL A 46 3.69 18.41 -1.75
C VAL A 46 2.94 18.48 -3.07
N ILE A 47 1.84 19.22 -3.12
CA ILE A 47 1.10 19.49 -4.36
C ILE A 47 1.19 20.98 -4.64
N GLY A 48 1.79 21.33 -5.78
CA GLY A 48 2.16 22.72 -6.06
C GLY A 48 3.08 23.28 -4.96
N ASN A 49 2.60 24.28 -4.22
CA ASN A 49 3.31 24.88 -3.09
C ASN A 49 2.71 24.51 -1.72
N VAL A 50 1.73 23.60 -1.69
CA VAL A 50 1.03 23.19 -0.47
C VAL A 50 1.64 21.90 0.06
N ASN A 51 2.15 21.96 1.29
CA ASN A 51 2.62 20.77 1.99
C ASN A 51 1.42 19.97 2.48
N MET A 52 1.27 18.75 1.97
CA MET A 52 0.16 17.87 2.31
C MET A 52 0.42 17.05 3.58
N GLY A 53 1.53 17.30 4.29
CA GLY A 53 1.95 16.42 5.38
C GLY A 53 2.36 15.08 4.79
N LYS A 54 1.68 13.99 5.17
CA LYS A 54 1.95 12.63 4.68
C LYS A 54 0.80 12.09 3.85
N ALA A 55 1.10 11.30 2.83
CA ALA A 55 0.11 10.49 2.10
C ALA A 55 0.27 9.02 2.48
N LEU A 56 -0.86 8.33 2.65
CA LEU A 56 -0.90 6.89 2.87
C LEU A 56 -0.56 6.14 1.58
N CYS A 57 0.36 5.19 1.64
CA CYS A 57 0.68 4.30 0.54
C CYS A 57 -0.04 2.97 0.72
N ASP A 58 -0.96 2.64 -0.19
CA ASP A 58 -1.81 1.46 -0.07
C ASP A 58 -1.76 0.58 -1.33
N LEU A 59 -1.17 -0.61 -1.20
CA LEU A 59 -1.17 -1.63 -2.24
C LEU A 59 -2.56 -2.27 -2.45
N GLY A 60 -3.46 -2.17 -1.47
CA GLY A 60 -4.85 -2.61 -1.56
C GLY A 60 -5.71 -1.73 -2.47
N ALA A 61 -5.39 -0.44 -2.56
CA ALA A 61 -6.14 0.51 -3.37
C ALA A 61 -5.77 0.45 -4.87
N SER A 62 -6.81 0.39 -5.71
CA SER A 62 -6.68 0.43 -7.18
C SER A 62 -6.57 1.84 -7.76
N ILE A 63 -6.71 2.88 -6.94
CA ILE A 63 -6.79 4.28 -7.33
C ILE A 63 -5.97 5.14 -6.36
N ASN A 64 -5.61 6.35 -6.77
CA ASN A 64 -5.24 7.40 -5.82
C ASN A 64 -6.51 8.17 -5.45
N LEU A 65 -6.65 8.53 -4.17
CA LEU A 65 -7.83 9.18 -3.63
C LEU A 65 -7.46 10.54 -3.03
N MET A 66 -8.28 11.55 -3.32
CA MET A 66 -8.21 12.88 -2.73
C MET A 66 -9.57 13.24 -2.12
N PRO A 67 -9.63 13.66 -0.83
CA PRO A 67 -10.85 14.20 -0.26
C PRO A 67 -11.31 15.48 -0.98
N LEU A 68 -12.63 15.69 -1.06
CA LEU A 68 -13.21 16.90 -1.64
C LEU A 68 -12.78 18.18 -0.89
N SER A 69 -12.54 18.11 0.42
CA SER A 69 -12.02 19.24 1.19
C SER A 69 -10.64 19.68 0.71
N VAL A 70 -9.74 18.71 0.49
CA VAL A 70 -8.38 18.94 0.00
C VAL A 70 -8.39 19.56 -1.39
N SER A 71 -9.17 19.02 -2.33
CA SER A 71 -9.25 19.59 -3.68
C SER A 71 -9.75 21.04 -3.69
N LYS A 72 -10.74 21.35 -2.85
CA LYS A 72 -11.22 22.73 -2.63
C LYS A 72 -10.15 23.63 -2.02
N ALA A 73 -9.41 23.15 -1.02
CA ALA A 73 -8.33 23.89 -0.38
C ALA A 73 -7.17 24.20 -1.34
N LEU A 74 -6.90 23.28 -2.28
CA LEU A 74 -5.93 23.47 -3.37
C LEU A 74 -6.44 24.41 -4.48
N GLY A 75 -7.71 24.85 -4.41
CA GLY A 75 -8.31 25.73 -5.41
C GLY A 75 -8.58 25.05 -6.75
N ILE A 76 -8.63 23.72 -6.80
CA ILE A 76 -8.88 22.96 -8.02
C ILE A 76 -10.36 23.10 -8.37
N LYS A 77 -10.65 23.74 -9.51
CA LYS A 77 -12.02 24.04 -9.95
C LYS A 77 -12.60 23.02 -10.89
N GLU A 78 -11.73 22.36 -11.67
CA GLU A 78 -12.16 21.43 -12.71
C GLU A 78 -11.88 20.00 -12.28
N MET A 79 -12.92 19.17 -12.37
CA MET A 79 -12.85 17.73 -12.21
C MET A 79 -13.60 17.12 -13.38
N LYS A 80 -13.02 16.09 -14.00
CA LYS A 80 -13.69 15.34 -15.05
C LYS A 80 -14.81 14.51 -14.43
N PRO A 81 -16.05 14.61 -14.94
CA PRO A 81 -17.12 13.72 -14.54
C PRO A 81 -16.75 12.27 -14.80
N THR A 82 -17.14 11.37 -13.90
CA THR A 82 -16.92 9.94 -14.04
C THR A 82 -18.19 9.17 -13.72
N MET A 83 -18.43 8.08 -14.44
CA MET A 83 -19.53 7.15 -14.15
C MET A 83 -19.12 6.03 -13.17
N MET A 84 -17.88 6.06 -12.69
CA MET A 84 -17.38 5.02 -11.79
C MET A 84 -18.10 5.03 -10.44
N THR A 85 -18.12 3.86 -9.81
CA THR A 85 -18.47 3.70 -8.40
C THR A 85 -17.31 3.05 -7.67
N LEU A 86 -17.12 3.42 -6.41
CA LEU A 86 -16.10 2.86 -5.54
C LEU A 86 -16.75 1.93 -4.54
N GLN A 87 -16.20 0.74 -4.39
CA GLN A 87 -16.51 -0.13 -3.26
C GLN A 87 -15.37 -0.02 -2.25
N LEU A 88 -15.69 0.46 -1.05
CA LEU A 88 -14.71 0.61 0.03
C LEU A 88 -14.48 -0.73 0.76
N ALA A 89 -13.50 -0.77 1.66
CA ALA A 89 -13.16 -1.98 2.42
C ALA A 89 -14.32 -2.47 3.31
N ASP A 90 -15.18 -1.57 3.78
CA ASP A 90 -16.41 -1.86 4.51
C ASP A 90 -17.56 -2.33 3.60
N ARG A 91 -17.29 -2.51 2.30
CA ARG A 91 -18.21 -2.88 1.23
C ARG A 91 -19.26 -1.82 0.88
N SER A 92 -19.20 -0.64 1.49
CA SER A 92 -20.04 0.48 1.10
C SER A 92 -19.72 0.93 -0.32
N ILE A 93 -20.74 1.39 -1.04
CA ILE A 93 -20.59 1.90 -2.41
C ILE A 93 -20.71 3.42 -2.36
N LYS A 94 -19.73 4.10 -2.95
CA LYS A 94 -19.67 5.56 -3.04
C LYS A 94 -19.50 6.00 -4.48
N LYS A 95 -20.09 7.14 -4.82
CA LYS A 95 -19.87 7.82 -6.10
C LYS A 95 -18.83 8.92 -5.89
N PRO A 96 -17.73 8.93 -6.66
CA PRO A 96 -16.81 10.06 -6.68
C PRO A 96 -17.49 11.34 -7.19
N GLU A 97 -16.93 12.48 -6.79
CA GLU A 97 -17.29 13.79 -7.32
C GLU A 97 -16.72 13.99 -8.73
N GLY A 98 -15.59 13.34 -9.02
CA GLY A 98 -14.92 13.42 -10.31
C GLY A 98 -13.51 12.84 -10.24
N VAL A 99 -12.77 13.02 -11.33
CA VAL A 99 -11.34 12.72 -11.43
C VAL A 99 -10.59 14.01 -11.74
N ILE A 100 -9.52 14.26 -11.00
CA ILE A 100 -8.55 15.30 -11.34
C ILE A 100 -7.36 14.59 -11.97
N GLU A 101 -7.07 14.92 -13.22
CA GLU A 101 -5.95 14.35 -13.95
C GLU A 101 -4.70 15.24 -13.85
N ASP A 102 -3.53 14.63 -14.00
CA ASP A 102 -2.24 15.30 -14.11
C ASP A 102 -1.86 16.23 -12.96
N VAL A 103 -2.20 15.85 -11.72
CA VAL A 103 -1.76 16.59 -10.53
C VAL A 103 -0.27 16.34 -10.29
N LEU A 104 0.52 17.41 -10.28
CA LEU A 104 1.94 17.33 -9.97
C LEU A 104 2.15 17.14 -8.46
N VAL A 105 2.53 15.91 -8.10
CA VAL A 105 2.86 15.52 -6.72
C VAL A 105 4.37 15.42 -6.58
N LYS A 106 4.93 16.21 -5.69
CA LYS A 106 6.35 16.13 -5.32
C LYS A 106 6.52 15.21 -4.11
N VAL A 107 7.39 14.22 -4.25
CA VAL A 107 7.83 13.30 -3.19
C VAL A 107 9.35 13.36 -3.14
N ASP A 108 9.90 13.73 -1.98
CA ASP A 108 11.31 14.05 -1.83
C ASP A 108 11.79 15.06 -2.90
N LYS A 109 12.68 14.63 -3.80
CA LYS A 109 13.23 15.44 -4.91
C LYS A 109 12.54 15.19 -6.26
N PHE A 110 11.62 14.23 -6.32
CA PHE A 110 10.97 13.80 -7.55
C PHE A 110 9.58 14.40 -7.68
N ILE A 111 9.13 14.58 -8.92
CA ILE A 111 7.79 15.07 -9.25
C ILE A 111 7.12 14.05 -10.16
N PHE A 112 5.91 13.67 -9.81
CA PHE A 112 5.09 12.71 -10.55
C PHE A 112 3.79 13.37 -11.00
N SER A 113 3.36 13.08 -12.22
CA SER A 113 1.98 13.38 -12.66
C SER A 113 1.06 12.28 -12.14
N VAL A 114 0.02 12.65 -11.40
CA VAL A 114 -0.84 11.70 -10.69
C VAL A 114 -2.30 12.07 -10.89
N ASP A 115 -3.09 11.09 -11.31
CA ASP A 115 -4.54 11.22 -11.35
C ASP A 115 -5.15 10.86 -9.99
N PHE A 116 -6.10 11.67 -9.53
CA PHE A 116 -6.82 11.46 -8.28
C PHE A 116 -8.32 11.32 -8.53
N VAL A 117 -8.90 10.29 -7.93
CA VAL A 117 -10.35 10.20 -7.76
C VAL A 117 -10.74 11.03 -6.55
N VAL A 118 -11.67 11.97 -6.75
CA VAL A 118 -12.12 12.86 -5.67
C VAL A 118 -13.36 12.31 -5.01
N LEU A 119 -13.34 12.19 -3.69
CA LEU A 119 -14.47 11.67 -2.92
C LEU A 119 -14.89 12.64 -1.80
N ASN A 120 -16.20 12.84 -1.65
CA ASN A 120 -16.75 13.56 -0.52
C ASN A 120 -16.78 12.65 0.72
N MET A 121 -15.76 12.79 1.56
CA MET A 121 -15.54 12.02 2.77
C MET A 121 -14.88 12.91 3.84
N GLU A 122 -14.90 12.44 5.07
CA GLU A 122 -14.12 13.06 6.14
C GLU A 122 -12.62 12.90 5.85
N GLU A 123 -11.90 13.99 6.04
CA GLU A 123 -10.45 14.06 5.84
C GLU A 123 -9.74 13.58 7.11
N ASP A 124 -8.75 12.71 6.92
CA ASP A 124 -7.75 12.45 7.95
C ASP A 124 -6.67 13.55 7.86
N ALA A 125 -6.60 14.41 8.87
CA ALA A 125 -5.66 15.52 8.89
C ALA A 125 -4.18 15.08 8.91
N GLU A 126 -3.88 13.85 9.35
CA GLU A 126 -2.52 13.32 9.34
C GLU A 126 -2.17 12.66 7.99
N LEU A 127 -3.17 12.07 7.33
CA LEU A 127 -3.04 11.34 6.06
C LEU A 127 -4.09 11.80 5.03
N PRO A 128 -4.05 13.06 4.58
CA PRO A 128 -5.10 13.64 3.74
C PRO A 128 -5.20 13.02 2.34
N LEU A 129 -4.21 12.23 1.90
CA LEU A 129 -4.18 11.60 0.58
C LEU A 129 -3.92 10.11 0.70
N LEU A 130 -4.53 9.34 -0.21
CA LEU A 130 -4.22 7.93 -0.41
C LEU A 130 -3.59 7.76 -1.79
N LEU A 131 -2.39 7.19 -1.81
CA LEU A 131 -1.64 6.83 -3.01
C LEU A 131 -1.71 5.31 -3.19
N GLY A 132 -2.49 4.89 -4.18
CA GLY A 132 -2.73 3.50 -4.47
C GLY A 132 -1.69 2.90 -5.41
N ARG A 133 -2.01 1.71 -5.93
CA ARG A 133 -1.19 1.02 -6.93
C ARG A 133 -0.80 1.87 -8.14
N PRO A 134 -1.64 2.77 -8.70
CA PRO A 134 -1.23 3.58 -9.85
C PRO A 134 -0.01 4.46 -9.55
N PHE A 135 -0.03 5.22 -8.44
CA PHE A 135 1.14 6.01 -8.04
C PHE A 135 2.34 5.10 -7.71
N LEU A 136 2.13 4.05 -6.92
CA LEU A 136 3.21 3.16 -6.50
C LEU A 136 3.90 2.47 -7.70
N ALA A 137 3.15 2.15 -8.74
CA ALA A 137 3.70 1.61 -9.98
C ALA A 137 4.52 2.65 -10.76
N ILE A 138 4.03 3.89 -10.86
CA ILE A 138 4.75 5.00 -11.52
C ILE A 138 6.07 5.28 -10.78
N ALA A 139 6.02 5.38 -9.46
CA ALA A 139 7.17 5.63 -8.61
C ALA A 139 8.07 4.39 -8.44
N ARG A 140 7.71 3.24 -9.05
CA ARG A 140 8.44 1.96 -8.95
C ARG A 140 8.74 1.56 -7.49
N ALA A 141 7.77 1.83 -6.62
CA ALA A 141 7.94 1.69 -5.19
C ALA A 141 8.30 0.25 -4.79
N VAL A 142 9.31 0.11 -3.94
CA VAL A 142 9.69 -1.15 -3.28
C VAL A 142 9.34 -1.04 -1.81
N ILE A 143 8.48 -1.95 -1.33
CA ILE A 143 8.06 -1.98 0.08
C ILE A 143 8.61 -3.26 0.72
N ASP A 144 9.56 -3.09 1.63
CA ASP A 144 10.04 -4.15 2.51
C ASP A 144 9.26 -4.09 3.82
N VAL A 145 8.23 -4.93 3.90
CA VAL A 145 7.36 -5.04 5.07
C VAL A 145 8.13 -5.58 6.29
N ALA A 146 9.06 -6.50 6.08
CA ALA A 146 9.83 -7.09 7.18
C ALA A 146 10.79 -6.07 7.79
N ALA A 147 11.38 -5.20 6.98
CA ALA A 147 12.23 -4.11 7.43
C ALA A 147 11.46 -2.83 7.83
N GLY A 148 10.16 -2.74 7.52
CA GLY A 148 9.38 -1.53 7.73
C GLY A 148 9.86 -0.35 6.87
N LYS A 149 10.35 -0.63 5.65
CA LYS A 149 10.96 0.37 4.76
C LYS A 149 10.27 0.43 3.41
N MET A 150 10.32 1.62 2.81
CA MET A 150 9.82 1.87 1.46
C MET A 150 10.79 2.78 0.71
N GLU A 151 11.01 2.47 -0.55
CA GLU A 151 11.95 3.16 -1.46
C GLU A 151 11.28 3.42 -2.82
N PHE A 152 11.70 4.49 -3.50
CA PHE A 152 11.21 4.94 -4.82
C PHE A 152 12.38 5.28 -5.74
#